data_AF-B6K348-F1
#
_entry.id   AF-B6K348-F1
#
_cell.length_a   1.000
_cell.length_b   1.000
_cell.length_c   1.000
_cell.angle_alpha   90.00
_cell.angle_beta   90.00
_cell.angle_gamma   90.00
#
_symmetry.space_group_name_H-M   'P 1'
#
loop_
_entity.id
_entity.type
_entity.pdbx_description
1 polymer ?
#
loop_
_entity_poly.entity_id
_entity_poly.type
_entity_poly.pdbx_seq_one_letter_code
_entity_poly.pdbx_strand_id
1 'polypeptide(L)'
;MRVLTVCFLLFSLAYAWSAVDHEIFEVVDNLRSLLKNKKSFYEVLEVSPSATAKQINRAFRAKSRVYHPDKNKKTRDIYTQLNLAVNILRKPEARKRYDHFLKNGFPKWKGTAYLYSRYRPGLGSALFVIFLGISVAHFVFIKLSAHQQRKSIQRHIDDAKNNQRNAVAGTFNKKIVQVPETGRLYTVDTITGQVCVFDPQRNEEYLLSVDAIPKVTFSDSLLVKLPRAIFHLITFNAFRRKPVEKSESAELELTSESDEVSSENEIENEGAKSSSASVHAVKIGNRRVQRRMRRAQAKENAKK
;
A
#
# COMPACT_ATOMS: atom_id res chain seq x y z
N MET A 1 -10.13 -2.51 -15.54
CA MET A 1 -11.43 -1.94 -15.96
C MET A 1 -12.59 -2.46 -15.12
N ARG A 2 -12.81 -3.79 -14.99
CA ARG A 2 -13.90 -4.37 -14.17
C ARG A 2 -13.77 -4.17 -12.65
N VAL A 3 -12.56 -4.24 -12.11
CA VAL A 3 -12.33 -4.02 -10.66
C VAL A 3 -12.50 -2.54 -10.28
N LEU A 4 -12.08 -1.63 -11.17
CA LEU A 4 -12.20 -0.18 -10.98
C LEU A 4 -13.65 0.28 -11.00
N THR A 5 -14.48 -0.28 -11.89
CA THR A 5 -15.92 0.03 -11.96
C THR A 5 -16.68 -0.54 -10.75
N VAL A 6 -16.33 -1.73 -10.27
CA VAL A 6 -16.90 -2.29 -9.03
C VAL A 6 -16.49 -1.45 -7.81
N CYS A 7 -15.23 -1.02 -7.70
CA CYS A 7 -14.82 -0.11 -6.63
C CYS A 7 -15.52 1.26 -6.72
N PHE A 8 -15.73 1.80 -7.92
CA PHE A 8 -16.45 3.07 -8.11
C PHE A 8 -17.93 2.95 -7.74
N LEU A 9 -18.56 1.81 -8.07
CA LEU A 9 -19.93 1.49 -7.65
C LEU A 9 -20.05 1.30 -6.13
N LEU A 10 -19.10 0.59 -5.50
CA LEU A 10 -19.09 0.44 -4.05
C LEU A 10 -18.83 1.79 -3.35
N PHE A 11 -18.02 2.65 -3.95
CA PHE A 11 -17.74 3.99 -3.42
C PHE A 11 -18.95 4.92 -3.56
N SER A 12 -19.73 4.82 -4.65
CA SER A 12 -20.97 5.60 -4.80
C SER A 12 -22.08 5.13 -3.86
N LEU A 13 -22.19 3.83 -3.58
CA LEU A 13 -23.08 3.32 -2.54
C LEU A 13 -22.65 3.76 -1.14
N ALA A 14 -21.35 3.87 -0.87
CA ALA A 14 -20.83 4.39 0.40
C ALA A 14 -21.09 5.90 0.58
N TYR A 15 -21.24 6.65 -0.52
CA TYR A 15 -21.62 8.07 -0.52
C TYR A 15 -23.11 8.32 -0.27
N ALA A 16 -23.91 7.28 0.03
CA ALA A 16 -25.35 7.41 0.17
C ALA A 16 -25.81 8.19 1.42
N TRP A 17 -24.94 8.45 2.40
CA TRP A 17 -25.28 9.23 3.59
C TRP A 17 -24.65 10.62 3.55
N SER A 18 -25.48 11.64 3.72
CA SER A 18 -25.07 13.02 3.82
C SER A 18 -24.72 13.42 5.25
N ALA A 19 -24.02 14.55 5.42
CA ALA A 19 -23.73 15.11 6.74
C ALA A 19 -25.00 15.33 7.58
N VAL A 20 -26.12 15.71 6.96
CA VAL A 20 -27.41 15.92 7.64
C VAL A 20 -27.95 14.61 8.22
N ASP A 21 -27.73 13.48 7.56
CA ASP A 21 -28.21 12.18 8.04
C ASP A 21 -27.42 11.77 9.30
N HIS A 22 -26.11 12.01 9.32
CA HIS A 22 -25.27 11.78 10.50
C HIS A 22 -25.68 12.65 11.68
N GLU A 23 -25.95 13.95 11.44
CA GLU A 23 -26.46 14.86 12.48
C GLU A 23 -27.78 14.36 13.07
N ILE A 24 -28.72 13.90 12.22
CA ILE A 24 -30.00 13.33 12.68
C ILE A 24 -29.75 12.12 13.58
N PHE A 25 -28.89 11.20 13.16
CA PHE A 25 -28.62 9.97 13.92
C PHE A 25 -27.97 10.25 15.26
N GLU A 26 -26.98 11.16 15.28
CA GLU A 26 -26.30 11.57 16.50
C GLU A 26 -27.27 12.21 17.50
N VAL A 27 -28.12 13.15 17.04
CA VAL A 27 -29.09 13.82 17.91
C VAL A 27 -30.14 12.85 18.45
N VAL A 28 -30.63 11.92 17.61
CA VAL A 28 -31.59 10.89 18.02
C VAL A 28 -30.99 9.97 19.10
N ASP A 29 -29.78 9.45 18.89
CA ASP A 29 -29.15 8.55 19.84
C ASP A 29 -28.79 9.25 21.15
N ASN A 30 -28.31 10.50 21.08
CA ASN A 30 -28.05 11.31 22.26
C ASN A 30 -29.33 11.58 23.07
N LEU A 31 -30.42 12.02 22.43
CA LEU A 31 -31.69 12.25 23.12
C LEU A 31 -32.27 10.96 23.71
N ARG A 32 -32.16 9.82 23.03
CA ARG A 32 -32.57 8.51 23.57
C ARG A 32 -31.78 8.13 24.81
N SER A 33 -30.46 8.37 24.80
CA SER A 33 -29.59 8.06 25.95
C SER A 33 -29.91 8.93 27.17
N LEU A 34 -30.22 10.22 26.95
CA LEU A 34 -30.48 11.20 28.01
C LEU A 34 -31.90 11.09 28.59
N LEU A 35 -32.91 10.86 27.74
CA LEU A 35 -34.32 10.92 28.14
C LEU A 35 -34.96 9.55 28.36
N LYS A 36 -34.26 8.43 28.05
CA LYS A 36 -34.58 6.99 28.23
C LYS A 36 -35.94 6.47 27.73
N ASN A 37 -36.98 7.29 27.66
CA ASN A 37 -38.37 6.93 27.40
C ASN A 37 -38.95 7.59 26.13
N LYS A 38 -38.28 8.60 25.58
CA LYS A 38 -38.74 9.32 24.38
C LYS A 38 -38.00 8.83 23.14
N LYS A 39 -38.74 8.34 22.14
CA LYS A 39 -38.19 7.67 20.95
C LYS A 39 -38.01 8.59 19.74
N SER A 40 -38.74 9.71 19.70
CA SER A 40 -38.80 10.64 18.57
C SER A 40 -38.71 12.12 18.98
N PHE A 41 -38.28 13.01 18.08
CA PHE A 41 -38.24 14.46 18.31
C PHE A 41 -39.62 15.05 18.63
N TYR A 42 -40.66 14.49 18.02
CA TYR A 42 -42.05 14.88 18.25
C TYR A 42 -42.52 14.55 19.67
N GLU A 43 -42.17 13.37 20.19
CA GLU A 43 -42.42 13.01 21.59
C GLU A 43 -41.61 13.87 22.57
N VAL A 44 -40.37 14.23 22.22
CA VAL A 44 -39.54 15.13 23.04
C VAL A 44 -40.20 16.49 23.21
N LEU A 45 -40.71 17.04 22.10
CA LEU A 45 -41.42 18.33 22.07
C LEU A 45 -42.89 18.25 22.49
N GLU A 46 -43.45 17.06 22.65
CA GLU A 46 -44.88 16.84 22.93
C GLU A 46 -45.80 17.47 21.87
N VAL A 47 -45.45 17.26 20.60
CA VAL A 47 -46.23 17.74 19.45
C VAL A 47 -46.52 16.59 18.48
N SER A 48 -47.59 16.73 17.70
CA SER A 48 -47.91 15.79 16.61
C SER A 48 -46.84 15.84 15.51
N PRO A 49 -46.54 14.71 14.82
CA PRO A 49 -45.74 14.72 13.59
C PRO A 49 -46.29 15.63 12.48
N SER A 50 -47.60 15.93 12.50
CA SER A 50 -48.24 16.88 11.58
C SER A 50 -48.14 18.35 12.00
N ALA A 51 -47.43 18.66 13.11
CA ALA A 51 -47.37 20.01 13.66
C ALA A 51 -46.69 21.01 12.72
N THR A 52 -47.24 22.23 12.67
CA THR A 52 -46.70 23.34 11.88
C THR A 52 -45.45 23.93 12.55
N ALA A 53 -44.58 24.60 11.78
CA ALA A 53 -43.38 25.26 12.31
C ALA A 53 -43.67 26.23 13.48
N LYS A 54 -44.81 26.94 13.46
CA LYS A 54 -45.25 27.81 14.57
C LYS A 54 -45.50 27.02 15.87
N GLN A 55 -46.16 25.86 15.77
CA GLN A 55 -46.43 24.99 16.92
C GLN A 55 -45.14 24.39 17.48
N ILE A 56 -44.23 23.95 16.61
CA ILE A 56 -42.89 23.45 16.98
C ILE A 56 -42.11 24.53 17.74
N ASN A 57 -42.11 25.78 17.24
CA ASN A 57 -41.43 26.89 17.91
C ASN A 57 -42.06 27.21 19.28
N ARG A 58 -43.39 27.15 19.41
CA ARG A 58 -44.09 27.34 20.69
C ARG A 58 -43.71 26.25 21.70
N ALA A 59 -43.74 24.99 21.28
CA ALA A 59 -43.37 23.84 22.12
C ALA A 59 -41.90 23.89 22.54
N PHE A 60 -41.01 24.25 21.61
CA PHE A 60 -39.60 24.47 21.90
C PHE A 60 -39.40 25.54 22.98
N ARG A 61 -40.05 26.71 22.88
CA ARG A 61 -39.96 27.75 23.93
C ARG A 61 -40.39 27.24 25.30
N ALA A 62 -41.44 26.41 25.36
CA ALA A 62 -41.89 25.81 26.61
C ALA A 62 -40.84 24.84 27.18
N LYS A 63 -40.31 23.93 26.37
CA LYS A 63 -39.27 22.96 26.80
C LYS A 63 -37.93 23.63 27.13
N SER A 64 -37.55 24.67 26.39
CA SER A 64 -36.34 25.44 26.66
C SER A 64 -36.34 26.08 28.04
N ARG A 65 -37.49 26.59 28.51
CA ARG A 65 -37.61 27.15 29.88
C ARG A 65 -37.46 26.11 30.99
N VAL A 66 -37.68 24.83 30.67
CA VAL A 66 -37.54 23.70 31.60
C VAL A 66 -36.10 23.21 31.64
N TYR A 67 -35.48 23.03 30.47
CA TYR A 67 -34.13 22.48 30.35
C TYR A 67 -33.00 23.53 30.30
N HIS A 68 -33.32 24.82 30.45
CA HIS A 68 -32.33 25.90 30.35
C HIS A 68 -31.15 25.69 31.32
N PRO A 69 -29.88 25.81 30.86
CA PRO A 69 -28.70 25.54 31.69
C PRO A 69 -28.56 26.48 32.89
N ASP A 70 -29.15 27.67 32.83
CA ASP A 70 -29.18 28.63 33.93
C ASP A 70 -29.97 28.11 35.14
N LYS A 71 -31.08 27.40 34.88
CA LYS A 71 -31.89 26.80 35.96
C LYS A 71 -31.30 25.49 36.47
N ASN A 72 -30.75 24.69 35.57
CA ASN A 72 -30.14 23.41 35.92
C ASN A 72 -28.97 23.09 35.00
N LYS A 73 -27.75 23.15 35.53
CA LYS A 73 -26.54 22.85 34.77
C LYS A 73 -26.50 21.40 34.25
N LYS A 74 -27.19 20.46 34.93
CA LYS A 74 -27.25 19.04 34.51
C LYS A 74 -28.10 18.82 33.25
N THR A 75 -28.98 19.75 32.91
CA THR A 75 -29.81 19.65 31.70
C THR A 75 -29.19 20.35 30.49
N ARG A 76 -27.95 20.85 30.61
CA ARG A 76 -27.23 21.51 29.52
C ARG A 76 -27.17 20.64 28.26
N ASP A 77 -26.84 19.37 28.40
CA ASP A 77 -26.71 18.45 27.25
C ASP A 77 -28.07 18.15 26.61
N ILE A 78 -29.14 18.07 27.42
CA ILE A 78 -30.51 17.92 26.90
C ILE A 78 -30.90 19.17 26.11
N TYR A 79 -30.57 20.36 26.62
CA TYR A 79 -30.88 21.62 25.96
C TYR A 79 -30.14 21.81 24.63
N THR A 80 -28.85 21.45 24.56
CA THR A 80 -28.08 21.51 23.30
C THR A 80 -28.67 20.57 22.26
N GLN A 81 -28.97 19.33 22.63
CA GLN A 81 -29.59 18.36 21.72
C GLN A 81 -31.00 18.77 21.30
N LEU A 82 -31.79 19.37 22.20
CA LEU A 82 -33.11 19.91 21.87
C LEU A 82 -33.05 21.02 20.82
N ASN A 83 -32.06 21.93 20.93
CA ASN A 83 -31.83 22.97 19.93
C ASN A 83 -31.52 22.38 18.55
N LEU A 84 -30.65 21.38 18.49
CA LEU A 84 -30.29 20.69 17.25
C LEU A 84 -31.52 19.99 16.63
N ALA A 85 -32.30 19.27 17.43
CA ALA A 85 -33.52 18.61 16.99
C ALA A 85 -34.53 19.61 16.39
N VAL A 86 -34.75 20.76 17.04
CA VAL A 86 -35.66 21.79 16.54
C VAL A 86 -35.13 22.44 15.26
N ASN A 87 -33.82 22.65 15.15
CA ASN A 87 -33.20 23.16 13.91
C ASN A 87 -33.38 22.18 12.74
N ILE A 88 -33.31 20.87 12.99
CA ILE A 88 -33.63 19.84 12.00
C ILE A 88 -35.11 19.92 11.59
N LEU A 89 -36.03 20.01 12.56
CA LEU A 89 -37.47 20.09 12.29
C LEU A 89 -37.91 21.39 11.60
N ARG A 90 -37.15 22.48 11.75
CA ARG A 90 -37.40 23.77 11.07
C ARG A 90 -37.10 23.71 9.57
N LYS A 91 -36.07 22.95 9.18
CA LYS A 91 -35.67 22.81 7.77
C LYS A 91 -36.56 21.76 7.09
N PRO A 92 -37.31 22.11 6.03
CA PRO A 92 -38.26 21.17 5.42
C PRO A 92 -37.58 19.93 4.85
N GLU A 93 -36.38 20.06 4.27
CA GLU A 93 -35.63 18.93 3.72
C GLU A 93 -35.11 17.98 4.81
N ALA A 94 -34.55 18.54 5.89
CA ALA A 94 -34.04 17.73 7.00
C ALA A 94 -35.18 17.04 7.77
N ARG A 95 -36.34 17.70 7.91
CA ARG A 95 -37.56 17.09 8.45
C ARG A 95 -38.03 15.91 7.60
N LYS A 96 -38.06 16.04 6.27
CA LYS A 96 -38.41 14.92 5.37
C LYS A 96 -37.47 13.72 5.54
N ARG A 97 -36.15 13.97 5.63
CA ARG A 97 -35.15 12.92 5.89
C ARG A 97 -35.38 12.24 7.24
N TYR A 98 -35.60 13.03 8.28
CA TYR A 98 -35.93 12.51 9.61
C TYR A 98 -37.21 11.65 9.59
N ASP A 99 -38.28 12.12 8.93
CA ASP A 99 -39.54 11.39 8.82
C ASP A 99 -39.37 10.08 8.01
N HIS A 100 -38.50 10.07 7.00
CA HIS A 100 -38.13 8.86 6.27
C HIS A 100 -37.47 7.82 7.19
N PHE A 101 -36.49 8.23 8.00
CA PHE A 101 -35.84 7.32 8.97
C PHE A 101 -36.75 6.93 10.12
N LEU A 102 -37.72 7.77 10.50
CA LEU A 102 -38.72 7.43 11.50
C LEU A 102 -39.63 6.28 11.03
N LYS A 103 -39.96 6.24 9.73
CA LYS A 103 -40.77 5.16 9.13
C LYS A 103 -39.96 3.90 8.83
N ASN A 104 -38.76 4.05 8.27
CA ASN A 104 -37.94 2.95 7.76
C ASN A 104 -36.99 2.37 8.82
N GLY A 105 -36.83 3.05 9.96
CA GLY A 105 -35.90 2.69 11.02
C GLY A 105 -34.58 3.43 10.92
N PHE A 106 -33.95 3.61 12.09
CA PHE A 106 -32.63 4.23 12.21
C PHE A 106 -31.53 3.17 12.17
N PRO A 107 -30.45 3.37 11.40
CA PRO A 107 -29.29 2.49 11.45
C PRO A 107 -28.60 2.56 12.81
N LYS A 108 -28.09 1.43 13.31
CA LYS A 108 -27.23 1.41 14.51
C LYS A 108 -25.81 1.84 14.12
N TRP A 109 -25.56 3.14 14.02
CA TRP A 109 -24.24 3.68 13.72
C TRP A 109 -23.74 4.56 14.86
N LYS A 110 -22.59 4.19 15.47
CA LYS A 110 -22.00 4.94 16.60
C LYS A 110 -20.76 5.76 16.20
N GLY A 111 -20.53 5.94 14.90
CA GLY A 111 -19.38 6.67 14.37
C GLY A 111 -18.04 5.95 14.50
N THR A 112 -17.00 6.51 13.88
CA THR A 112 -15.61 6.07 14.06
C THR A 112 -15.11 6.34 15.47
N ALA A 113 -15.64 7.37 16.14
CA ALA A 113 -15.36 7.66 17.55
C ALA A 113 -15.67 6.48 18.49
N TYR A 114 -16.72 5.70 18.18
CA TYR A 114 -17.00 4.46 18.91
C TYR A 114 -15.92 3.40 18.72
N LEU A 115 -15.30 3.32 17.53
CA LEU A 115 -14.17 2.43 17.29
C LEU A 115 -12.99 2.82 18.17
N TYR A 116 -12.69 4.12 18.28
CA TYR A 116 -11.63 4.64 19.15
C TYR A 116 -11.91 4.43 20.64
N SER A 117 -13.15 4.65 21.11
CA SER A 117 -13.49 4.52 22.52
C SER A 117 -13.53 3.06 22.99
N ARG A 118 -13.94 2.12 22.13
CA ARG A 118 -13.99 0.68 22.43
C ARG A 118 -12.60 0.03 22.36
N TYR A 119 -11.82 0.36 21.34
CA TYR A 119 -10.58 -0.38 21.05
C TYR A 119 -9.30 0.31 21.52
N ARG A 120 -9.36 1.55 22.04
CA ARG A 120 -8.21 2.35 22.54
C ARG A 120 -6.87 1.84 21.99
N PRO A 121 -6.66 1.94 20.66
CA PRO A 121 -5.63 1.16 20.00
C PRO A 121 -4.28 1.49 20.62
N GLY A 122 -3.67 0.49 21.27
CA GLY A 122 -2.33 0.62 21.80
C GLY A 122 -1.33 0.78 20.66
N LEU A 123 -0.13 1.29 20.98
CA LEU A 123 0.94 1.51 20.01
C LEU A 123 1.18 0.29 19.11
N GLY A 124 1.15 -0.92 19.68
CA GLY A 124 1.32 -2.17 18.92
C GLY A 124 0.24 -2.41 17.86
N SER A 125 -1.02 -2.12 18.16
CA SER A 125 -2.12 -2.28 17.18
C SER A 125 -2.02 -1.26 16.04
N ALA A 126 -1.60 -0.03 16.35
CA ALA A 126 -1.35 1.00 15.35
C ALA A 126 -0.19 0.60 14.44
N LEU A 127 0.93 0.13 15.03
CA LEU A 127 2.08 -0.38 14.27
C LEU A 127 1.73 -1.59 13.41
N PHE A 128 0.86 -2.49 13.89
CA PHE A 128 0.40 -3.63 13.11
C PHE A 128 -0.43 -3.21 11.88
N VAL A 129 -1.34 -2.25 12.02
CA VAL A 129 -2.13 -1.72 10.90
C VAL A 129 -1.23 -1.01 9.88
N ILE A 130 -0.27 -0.20 10.37
CA ILE A 130 0.73 0.47 9.51
C ILE A 130 1.58 -0.57 8.78
N PHE A 131 2.06 -1.60 9.49
CA PHE A 131 2.83 -2.69 8.93
C PHE A 131 2.06 -3.43 7.83
N LEU A 132 0.79 -3.75 8.07
CA LEU A 132 -0.09 -4.36 7.09
C LEU A 132 -0.23 -3.47 5.84
N GLY A 133 -0.44 -2.16 6.03
CA GLY A 133 -0.53 -1.18 4.95
C GLY A 133 0.74 -1.08 4.11
N ILE A 134 1.90 -0.92 4.75
CA ILE A 134 3.22 -0.88 4.09
C ILE A 134 3.48 -2.19 3.34
N SER A 135 3.11 -3.33 3.93
CA SER A 135 3.28 -4.63 3.29
C SER A 135 2.44 -4.77 2.01
N VAL A 136 1.18 -4.31 2.02
CA VAL A 136 0.32 -4.31 0.83
C VAL A 136 0.91 -3.38 -0.24
N ALA A 137 1.29 -2.15 0.13
CA ALA A 137 1.90 -1.20 -0.79
C ALA A 137 3.19 -1.76 -1.43
N HIS A 138 4.04 -2.41 -0.62
CA HIS A 138 5.26 -3.03 -1.10
C HIS A 138 5.00 -4.21 -2.05
N PHE A 139 4.01 -5.06 -1.76
CA PHE A 139 3.62 -6.14 -2.67
C PHE A 139 3.11 -5.60 -4.01
N VAL A 140 2.29 -4.55 -3.97
CA VAL A 140 1.82 -3.84 -5.18
C VAL A 140 3.02 -3.27 -5.95
N PHE A 141 3.97 -2.64 -5.27
CA PHE A 141 5.19 -2.10 -5.86
C PHE A 141 6.01 -3.18 -6.59
N ILE A 142 6.28 -4.32 -5.94
CA ILE A 142 6.99 -5.44 -6.57
C ILE A 142 6.23 -5.94 -7.82
N LYS A 143 4.92 -6.06 -7.73
CA LYS A 143 4.08 -6.51 -8.85
C LYS A 143 4.10 -5.53 -10.01
N LEU A 144 3.98 -4.23 -9.74
CA LEU A 144 4.06 -3.17 -10.75
C LEU A 144 5.45 -3.11 -11.38
N SER A 145 6.50 -3.21 -10.57
CA SER A 145 7.89 -3.20 -11.03
C SER A 145 8.17 -4.39 -11.95
N ALA A 146 7.78 -5.60 -11.55
CA ALA A 146 7.93 -6.79 -12.40
C ALA A 146 7.14 -6.66 -13.71
N HIS A 147 5.96 -6.04 -13.68
CA HIS A 147 5.19 -5.76 -14.88
C HIS A 147 5.90 -4.76 -15.81
N GLN A 148 6.45 -3.68 -15.25
CA GLN A 148 7.22 -2.70 -16.01
C GLN A 148 8.50 -3.30 -16.61
N GLN A 149 9.23 -4.12 -15.85
CA GLN A 149 10.43 -4.81 -16.33
C GLN A 149 10.12 -5.73 -17.52
N ARG A 150 9.03 -6.51 -17.45
CA ARG A 150 8.59 -7.35 -18.58
C ARG A 150 8.29 -6.52 -19.81
N LYS A 151 7.58 -5.41 -19.66
CA LYS A 151 7.27 -4.49 -20.76
C LYS A 151 8.52 -3.88 -21.38
N SER A 152 9.53 -3.55 -20.58
CA SER A 152 10.81 -3.02 -21.06
C SER A 152 11.60 -4.06 -21.87
N ILE A 153 11.69 -5.30 -21.37
CA ILE A 153 12.39 -6.38 -22.09
C ILE A 153 11.68 -6.71 -23.40
N GLN A 154 10.33 -6.74 -23.39
CA GLN A 154 9.54 -6.95 -24.59
C GLN A 154 9.88 -5.91 -25.67
N ARG A 155 9.93 -4.62 -25.30
CA ARG A 155 10.34 -3.55 -26.21
C ARG A 155 11.72 -3.78 -26.80
N HIS A 156 12.71 -4.12 -25.99
CA HIS A 156 14.06 -4.42 -26.49
C HIS A 156 14.08 -5.61 -27.48
N ILE A 157 13.25 -6.63 -27.27
CA ILE A 157 13.10 -7.75 -28.20
C ILE A 157 12.44 -7.28 -29.51
N ASP A 158 11.39 -6.48 -29.42
CA ASP A 158 10.64 -5.96 -30.57
C ASP A 158 11.52 -5.00 -31.40
N ASP A 159 12.28 -4.11 -30.75
CA ASP A 159 13.22 -3.19 -31.40
C ASP A 159 14.33 -3.94 -32.13
N ALA A 160 14.87 -5.00 -31.50
CA ALA A 160 15.88 -5.85 -32.13
C ALA A 160 15.30 -6.60 -33.35
N LYS A 161 14.04 -7.06 -33.28
CA LYS A 161 13.35 -7.71 -34.40
C LYS A 161 13.05 -6.75 -35.55
N ASN A 162 12.55 -5.56 -35.26
CA ASN A 162 12.21 -4.55 -36.26
C ASN A 162 13.45 -4.09 -37.04
N ASN A 163 14.60 -3.98 -36.36
CA ASN A 163 15.88 -3.61 -36.97
C ASN A 163 16.64 -4.78 -37.62
N GLN A 164 16.08 -5.99 -37.65
CA GLN A 164 16.73 -7.15 -38.30
C GLN A 164 17.03 -6.95 -39.78
N ARG A 165 16.30 -6.06 -40.45
CA ARG A 165 16.51 -5.76 -41.87
C ARG A 165 17.88 -5.13 -42.13
N ASN A 166 18.40 -4.37 -41.17
CA ASN A 166 19.71 -3.70 -41.25
C ASN A 166 20.79 -4.50 -40.51
N ALA A 167 20.57 -5.79 -40.26
CA ALA A 167 21.48 -6.63 -39.49
C ALA A 167 22.68 -7.07 -40.32
N VAL A 168 23.86 -7.08 -39.69
CA VAL A 168 25.09 -7.62 -40.27
C VAL A 168 25.16 -9.12 -39.97
N ALA A 169 25.60 -9.92 -40.94
CA ALA A 169 25.84 -11.34 -40.74
C ALA A 169 26.95 -11.55 -39.69
N GLY A 170 26.62 -12.26 -38.61
CA GLY A 170 27.56 -12.58 -37.54
C GLY A 170 28.20 -13.96 -37.72
N THR A 171 28.94 -14.41 -36.70
CA THR A 171 29.54 -15.75 -36.68
C THR A 171 28.47 -16.81 -36.39
N PHE A 172 28.46 -17.89 -37.18
CA PHE A 172 27.41 -18.94 -37.18
C PHE A 172 26.02 -18.40 -37.59
N ASN A 173 24.96 -19.12 -37.25
CA ASN A 173 23.55 -18.79 -37.53
C ASN A 173 23.04 -17.55 -36.75
N LYS A 174 23.84 -16.49 -36.63
CA LYS A 174 23.56 -15.31 -35.82
C LYS A 174 23.64 -14.05 -36.66
N LYS A 175 22.76 -13.09 -36.39
CA LYS A 175 22.73 -11.76 -37.01
C LYS A 175 22.96 -10.70 -35.94
N ILE A 176 23.87 -9.77 -36.20
CA ILE A 176 24.15 -8.65 -35.29
C ILE A 176 23.28 -7.47 -35.72
N VAL A 177 22.42 -7.03 -34.81
CA VAL A 177 21.50 -5.92 -34.99
C VAL A 177 21.97 -4.76 -34.13
N GLN A 178 22.30 -3.64 -34.76
CA GLN A 178 22.55 -2.38 -34.05
C GLN A 178 21.26 -1.57 -34.01
N VAL A 179 20.82 -1.20 -32.81
CA VAL A 179 19.64 -0.35 -32.66
C VAL A 179 20.09 1.13 -32.67
N PRO A 180 19.64 1.94 -33.64
CA PRO A 180 20.14 3.30 -33.83
C PRO A 180 19.87 4.23 -32.65
N GLU A 181 18.78 4.01 -31.91
CA GLU A 181 18.40 4.87 -30.78
C GLU A 181 19.22 4.64 -29.51
N THR A 182 19.74 3.43 -29.29
CA THR A 182 20.41 3.06 -28.03
C THR A 182 21.90 2.75 -28.19
N GLY A 183 22.38 2.59 -29.42
CA GLY A 183 23.75 2.15 -29.71
C GLY A 183 24.07 0.73 -29.23
N ARG A 184 23.09 0.00 -28.67
CA ARG A 184 23.27 -1.35 -28.16
C ARG A 184 23.29 -2.36 -29.29
N LEU A 185 24.19 -3.33 -29.16
CA LEU A 185 24.33 -4.43 -30.09
C LEU A 185 23.52 -5.61 -29.57
N TYR A 186 22.60 -6.08 -30.40
CA TYR A 186 21.83 -7.29 -30.16
C TYR A 186 22.28 -8.37 -31.13
N THR A 187 22.26 -9.61 -30.70
CA THR A 187 22.50 -10.76 -31.56
C THR A 187 21.22 -11.57 -31.63
N VAL A 188 20.72 -11.78 -32.85
CA VAL A 188 19.54 -12.60 -33.08
C VAL A 188 19.94 -13.90 -33.74
N ASP A 189 19.59 -15.00 -33.11
CA ASP A 189 19.83 -16.35 -33.63
C ASP A 189 18.79 -16.68 -34.72
N THR A 190 19.22 -17.08 -35.90
CA THR A 190 18.35 -17.34 -37.06
C THR A 190 17.59 -18.65 -36.95
N ILE A 191 18.07 -19.60 -36.13
CA ILE A 191 17.39 -20.88 -35.91
C ILE A 191 16.34 -20.76 -34.82
N THR A 192 16.71 -20.14 -33.68
CA THR A 192 15.82 -20.09 -32.50
C THR A 192 14.99 -18.81 -32.40
N GLY A 193 15.33 -17.77 -33.16
CA GLY A 193 14.68 -16.46 -33.10
C GLY A 193 14.90 -15.71 -31.78
N GLN A 194 15.85 -16.17 -30.95
CA GLN A 194 16.14 -15.58 -29.65
C GLN A 194 17.04 -14.34 -29.79
N VAL A 195 16.74 -13.32 -28.99
CA VAL A 195 17.49 -12.06 -28.95
C VAL A 195 18.43 -12.07 -27.74
N CYS A 196 19.71 -11.84 -27.99
CA CYS A 196 20.74 -11.67 -26.98
C CYS A 196 21.25 -10.23 -27.00
N VAL A 197 21.62 -9.67 -25.86
CA VAL A 197 22.45 -8.46 -25.79
C VAL A 197 23.91 -8.88 -25.89
N PHE A 198 24.66 -8.25 -26.77
CA PHE A 198 26.09 -8.47 -26.95
C PHE A 198 26.87 -7.34 -26.28
N ASP A 199 27.75 -7.70 -25.34
CA ASP A 199 28.67 -6.76 -24.72
C ASP A 199 30.05 -6.85 -25.41
N PRO A 200 30.45 -5.83 -26.19
CA PRO A 200 31.69 -5.87 -26.97
C PRO A 200 32.95 -5.82 -26.11
N GLN A 201 32.89 -5.32 -24.87
CA GLN A 201 34.07 -5.21 -24.01
C GLN A 201 34.44 -6.54 -23.36
N ARG A 202 33.43 -7.36 -23.01
CA ARG A 202 33.61 -8.65 -22.34
C ARG A 202 33.47 -9.84 -23.28
N ASN A 203 33.03 -9.59 -24.52
CA ASN A 203 32.70 -10.62 -25.51
C ASN A 203 31.70 -11.66 -24.93
N GLU A 204 30.76 -11.20 -24.11
CA GLU A 204 29.74 -12.04 -23.46
C GLU A 204 28.35 -11.72 -24.02
N GLU A 205 27.56 -12.76 -24.24
CA GLU A 205 26.17 -12.66 -24.71
C GLU A 205 25.19 -12.96 -23.57
N TYR A 206 24.20 -12.09 -23.42
CA TYR A 206 23.16 -12.20 -22.41
C TYR A 206 21.80 -12.44 -23.07
N LEU A 207 21.17 -13.59 -22.81
CA LEU A 207 19.87 -13.93 -23.37
C LEU A 207 18.76 -13.04 -22.77
N LEU A 208 18.10 -12.25 -23.62
CA LEU A 208 16.91 -11.50 -23.24
C LEU A 208 15.70 -12.42 -23.38
N SER A 209 15.26 -12.98 -22.26
CA SER A 209 14.01 -13.74 -22.19
C SER A 209 13.09 -13.14 -21.15
N VAL A 210 11.84 -12.87 -21.54
CA VAL A 210 10.79 -12.38 -20.64
C VAL A 210 10.52 -13.38 -19.51
N ASP A 211 10.71 -14.67 -19.79
CA ASP A 211 10.55 -15.77 -18.84
C ASP A 211 11.67 -15.87 -17.79
N ALA A 212 12.79 -15.16 -17.97
CA ALA A 212 13.85 -15.09 -16.95
C ALA A 212 13.45 -14.26 -15.73
N ILE A 213 12.42 -13.41 -15.84
CA ILE A 213 11.93 -12.62 -14.71
C ILE A 213 11.18 -13.55 -13.75
N PRO A 214 11.64 -13.69 -12.49
CA PRO A 214 11.02 -14.59 -11.53
C PRO A 214 9.55 -14.21 -11.32
N LYS A 215 8.69 -15.23 -11.16
CA LYS A 215 7.27 -15.00 -10.88
C LYS A 215 7.15 -14.49 -9.46
N VAL A 216 6.65 -13.25 -9.32
CA VAL A 216 6.39 -12.63 -8.02
C VAL A 216 5.50 -13.54 -7.19
N THR A 217 6.02 -14.01 -6.05
CA THR A 217 5.31 -14.92 -5.14
C THR A 217 5.02 -14.18 -3.84
N PHE A 218 3.96 -14.54 -3.13
CA PHE A 218 3.61 -13.90 -1.84
C PHE A 218 4.72 -14.00 -0.79
N SER A 219 5.61 -14.99 -0.91
CA SER A 219 6.80 -15.15 -0.06
C SER A 219 7.86 -14.05 -0.25
N ASP A 220 7.75 -13.24 -1.31
CA ASP A 220 8.62 -12.08 -1.52
C ASP A 220 8.16 -10.83 -0.79
N SER A 221 6.96 -10.86 -0.20
CA SER A 221 6.44 -9.73 0.57
C SER A 221 7.19 -9.52 1.88
N LEU A 222 7.25 -8.25 2.31
CA LEU A 222 7.80 -7.86 3.62
C LEU A 222 7.11 -8.61 4.76
N LEU A 223 5.84 -8.96 4.60
CA LEU A 223 5.05 -9.72 5.58
C LEU A 223 5.68 -11.04 6.00
N VAL A 224 6.37 -11.72 5.07
CA VAL A 224 6.95 -13.06 5.31
C VAL A 224 8.45 -12.96 5.57
N LYS A 225 9.15 -12.05 4.88
CA LYS A 225 10.60 -11.88 5.03
C LYS A 225 10.98 -11.25 6.37
N LEU A 226 10.22 -10.26 6.86
CA LEU A 226 10.55 -9.59 8.13
C LEU A 226 10.39 -10.50 9.35
N PRO A 227 9.28 -11.25 9.54
CA PRO A 227 9.18 -12.17 10.66
C PRO A 227 10.21 -13.29 10.61
N ARG A 228 10.53 -13.81 9.41
CA ARG A 228 11.61 -14.81 9.24
C ARG A 228 12.98 -14.25 9.57
N ALA A 229 13.29 -13.03 9.14
CA ALA A 229 14.54 -12.36 9.45
C ALA A 229 14.68 -12.06 10.95
N ILE A 230 13.61 -11.59 11.60
CA ILE A 230 13.57 -11.35 13.04
C ILE A 230 13.71 -12.67 13.81
N PHE A 231 13.00 -13.72 13.40
CA PHE A 231 13.14 -15.04 14.00
C PHE A 231 14.58 -15.55 13.89
N HIS A 232 15.19 -15.48 12.70
CA HIS A 232 16.57 -15.88 12.50
C HIS A 232 17.56 -15.01 13.30
N LEU A 233 17.29 -13.71 13.44
CA LEU A 233 18.11 -12.81 14.26
C LEU A 233 18.05 -13.20 15.75
N ILE A 234 16.86 -13.53 16.25
CA ILE A 234 16.66 -13.95 17.65
C ILE A 234 17.30 -15.33 17.90
N THR A 235 17.06 -16.31 17.03
CA THR A 235 17.56 -17.68 17.20
C THR A 235 19.07 -17.78 16.99
N PHE A 236 19.64 -17.00 16.05
CA PHE A 236 21.08 -17.02 15.76
C PHE A 236 21.90 -16.27 16.82
N ASN A 237 21.35 -15.19 17.40
CA ASN A 237 22.05 -14.45 18.46
C ASN A 237 21.98 -15.19 19.82
N ALA A 238 20.94 -15.97 20.07
CA ALA A 238 20.85 -16.84 21.24
C ALA A 238 21.86 -18.00 21.23
N PHE A 239 22.31 -18.45 20.05
CA PHE A 239 23.26 -19.56 19.88
C PHE A 239 24.74 -19.12 19.88
N ARG A 240 25.04 -17.81 19.94
CA ARG A 240 26.41 -17.25 19.91
C ARG A 240 26.96 -16.82 21.28
N ARG A 241 26.41 -17.29 22.40
CA ARG A 241 27.12 -17.19 23.70
C ARG A 241 28.20 -18.28 23.76
N LYS A 242 29.40 -18.00 23.23
CA LYS A 242 30.60 -18.79 23.59
C LYS A 242 30.87 -18.57 25.09
N PRO A 243 31.15 -19.61 25.89
CA PRO A 243 31.54 -19.41 27.28
C PRO A 243 32.90 -18.69 27.30
N VAL A 244 32.98 -17.65 28.14
CA VAL A 244 34.22 -16.97 28.48
C VAL A 244 35.00 -17.91 29.40
N GLU A 245 36.06 -18.51 28.88
CA GLU A 245 37.06 -19.23 29.66
C GLU A 245 38.03 -18.20 30.26
N LYS A 246 38.17 -18.22 31.59
CA LYS A 246 38.91 -17.23 32.39
C LYS A 246 40.03 -17.95 33.14
N SER A 247 41.30 -17.68 32.82
CA SER A 247 42.40 -17.53 33.79
C SER A 247 43.75 -17.24 33.11
N GLU A 248 44.46 -16.27 33.72
CA GLU A 248 45.92 -16.04 33.78
C GLU A 248 46.70 -15.95 32.45
N SER A 249 47.42 -14.86 32.16
CA SER A 249 48.48 -14.30 33.00
C SER A 249 48.54 -12.76 32.95
N ALA A 250 48.80 -12.18 34.11
CA ALA A 250 49.20 -10.80 34.31
C ALA A 250 50.72 -10.65 34.10
N GLU A 251 51.14 -9.59 33.42
CA GLU A 251 52.36 -8.78 33.66
C GLU A 251 52.29 -7.58 32.70
N LEU A 252 51.94 -6.40 33.21
CA LEU A 252 52.86 -5.31 33.57
C LEU A 252 53.47 -4.61 32.34
N GLU A 253 52.89 -3.47 31.95
CA GLU A 253 53.60 -2.18 31.98
C GLU A 253 52.61 -1.00 31.90
N LEU A 254 52.71 -0.12 32.89
CA LEU A 254 52.16 1.24 32.89
C LEU A 254 52.97 2.07 31.88
N THR A 255 52.29 2.93 31.11
CA THR A 255 52.55 4.39 31.18
C THR A 255 51.41 5.16 30.53
N SER A 256 50.89 6.11 31.31
CA SER A 256 50.17 7.30 30.92
C SER A 256 50.89 8.12 29.85
N GLU A 257 50.15 8.71 28.90
CA GLU A 257 50.25 10.16 28.61
C GLU A 257 49.18 10.60 27.60
N SER A 258 48.59 11.74 27.93
CA SER A 258 47.71 12.57 27.14
C SER A 258 48.52 13.51 26.24
N ASP A 259 47.99 13.85 25.05
CA ASP A 259 47.80 15.22 24.55
C ASP A 259 47.83 15.36 23.00
N GLU A 260 46.85 16.15 22.54
CA GLU A 260 46.89 17.16 21.47
C GLU A 260 47.13 16.86 19.95
N VAL A 261 46.08 17.25 19.18
CA VAL A 261 46.06 18.29 18.11
C VAL A 261 46.34 17.95 16.61
N SER A 262 45.45 18.56 15.80
CA SER A 262 45.58 19.10 14.42
C SER A 262 45.26 18.25 13.16
N SER A 263 44.09 18.58 12.59
CA SER A 263 43.83 19.15 11.24
C SER A 263 44.69 18.79 10.01
N GLU A 264 43.92 18.57 8.91
CA GLU A 264 44.19 18.96 7.50
C GLU A 264 45.39 18.26 6.80
N ASN A 265 45.40 17.89 5.52
CA ASN A 265 44.54 17.99 4.33
C ASN A 265 45.00 16.82 3.42
N GLU A 266 44.17 16.33 2.50
CA GLU A 266 44.46 16.42 1.06
C GLU A 266 43.43 15.75 0.17
N ILE A 267 43.31 16.39 -0.99
CA ILE A 267 42.40 16.23 -2.11
C ILE A 267 42.75 14.98 -2.92
N GLU A 268 41.76 14.23 -3.41
CA GLU A 268 41.81 13.72 -4.79
C GLU A 268 40.41 13.36 -5.34
N ASN A 269 40.00 14.19 -6.29
CA ASN A 269 39.34 13.99 -7.58
C ASN A 269 38.46 12.75 -7.91
N GLU A 270 37.53 13.05 -8.82
CA GLU A 270 36.86 12.18 -9.82
C GLU A 270 35.44 11.63 -9.54
N GLY A 271 34.52 12.11 -10.37
CA GLY A 271 34.05 11.25 -11.46
C GLY A 271 32.75 10.47 -11.27
N ALA A 272 31.67 11.05 -11.79
CA ALA A 272 30.58 10.35 -12.51
C ALA A 272 29.98 9.06 -11.90
N LYS A 273 28.99 9.21 -11.00
CA LYS A 273 28.00 8.15 -10.74
C LYS A 273 26.85 8.24 -11.74
N SER A 274 27.05 7.64 -12.91
CA SER A 274 25.98 7.25 -13.81
C SER A 274 25.46 5.87 -13.43
N SER A 275 24.15 5.82 -13.22
CA SER A 275 23.32 4.66 -12.93
C SER A 275 23.55 3.48 -13.89
N SER A 276 24.01 2.35 -13.39
CA SER A 276 23.79 1.05 -14.03
C SER A 276 22.90 0.18 -13.14
N ALA A 277 21.60 0.29 -13.39
CA ALA A 277 20.64 -0.67 -12.88
C ALA A 277 21.02 -2.05 -13.44
N SER A 278 21.39 -2.96 -12.55
CA SER A 278 21.73 -4.35 -12.85
C SER A 278 20.53 -5.03 -13.52
N VAL A 279 20.55 -5.12 -14.85
CA VAL A 279 19.62 -5.95 -15.61
C VAL A 279 19.92 -7.40 -15.25
N HIS A 280 18.94 -8.11 -14.71
CA HIS A 280 19.04 -9.54 -14.40
C HIS A 280 19.26 -10.33 -15.70
N ALA A 281 20.52 -10.55 -16.03
CA ALA A 281 20.93 -11.26 -17.22
C ALA A 281 21.55 -12.60 -16.81
N VAL A 282 21.00 -13.70 -17.32
CA VAL A 282 21.52 -15.05 -17.02
C VAL A 282 22.68 -15.35 -17.96
N LYS A 283 23.89 -15.45 -17.42
CA LYS A 283 25.09 -15.87 -18.15
C LYS A 283 24.90 -17.28 -18.69
N ILE A 284 24.82 -17.43 -20.00
CA ILE A 284 24.72 -18.74 -20.63
C ILE A 284 26.12 -19.22 -20.97
N GLY A 285 26.64 -20.19 -20.20
CA GLY A 285 27.82 -20.93 -20.63
C GLY A 285 27.50 -21.76 -21.89
N ASN A 286 28.43 -21.79 -22.84
CA ASN A 286 28.33 -22.46 -24.15
C ASN A 286 27.76 -23.90 -24.11
N ARG A 287 27.87 -24.60 -22.97
CA ARG A 287 27.37 -25.97 -22.76
C ARG A 287 25.84 -26.10 -22.71
N ARG A 288 25.08 -25.09 -22.28
CA ARG A 288 23.60 -25.20 -22.16
C ARG A 288 22.87 -25.00 -23.49
N VAL A 289 23.41 -24.18 -24.40
CA VAL A 289 22.86 -23.97 -25.75
C VAL A 289 22.99 -25.25 -26.59
N GLN A 290 24.16 -25.91 -26.54
CA GLN A 290 24.41 -27.16 -27.26
C GLN A 290 23.43 -28.29 -26.88
N ARG A 291 23.05 -28.40 -25.60
CA ARG A 291 22.06 -29.40 -25.16
C ARG A 291 20.64 -29.14 -25.68
N ARG A 292 20.24 -27.87 -25.86
CA ARG A 292 18.94 -27.52 -26.45
C ARG A 292 18.93 -27.73 -27.97
N MET A 293 20.02 -27.40 -28.65
CA MET A 293 20.18 -27.66 -30.10
C MET A 293 20.11 -29.16 -30.42
N ARG A 294 20.80 -30.00 -29.64
CA ARG A 294 20.71 -31.48 -29.79
C ARG A 294 19.30 -32.02 -29.56
N ARG A 295 18.54 -31.45 -28.62
CA ARG A 295 17.14 -31.84 -28.37
C ARG A 295 16.18 -31.38 -29.47
N ALA A 296 16.45 -30.24 -30.12
CA ALA A 296 15.67 -29.75 -31.25
C ALA A 296 15.91 -30.61 -32.51
N GLN A 297 17.17 -30.89 -32.84
CA GLN A 297 17.55 -31.77 -33.95
C GLN A 297 17.03 -33.21 -33.76
N ALA A 298 17.07 -33.74 -32.54
CA ALA A 298 16.51 -35.07 -32.25
C ALA A 298 14.98 -35.13 -32.46
N LYS A 299 14.25 -34.03 -32.20
CA LYS A 299 12.80 -33.96 -32.45
C LYS A 299 12.45 -33.82 -33.92
N GLU A 300 13.32 -33.18 -34.71
CA GLU A 300 13.15 -33.03 -36.15
C GLU A 300 13.43 -34.35 -36.88
N ASN A 301 14.46 -35.09 -36.46
CA ASN A 301 14.78 -36.41 -37.01
C ASN A 301 13.76 -37.49 -36.62
N ALA A 302 13.08 -37.35 -35.49
CA ALA A 302 12.00 -38.27 -35.08
C ALA A 302 10.66 -38.03 -35.83
N LYS A 303 10.60 -36.99 -36.69
CA LYS A 303 9.41 -36.62 -37.47
C LYS A 303 9.54 -36.97 -38.97
N LYS A 304 10.71 -37.44 -39.40
CA LYS A 304 10.96 -38.03 -40.72
C LYS A 304 10.94 -39.55 -40.61
#